data_AF-A0A382CAN7-F1
#
_entry.id   AF-A0A382CAN7-F1
#
_cell.length_a   1.000
_cell.length_b   1.000
_cell.length_c   1.000
_cell.angle_alpha   90.00
_cell.angle_beta   90.00
_cell.angle_gamma   90.00
#
_symmetry.space_group_name_H-M   'P 1'
#
loop_
_entity.id
_entity.type
_entity.pdbx_description
1 polymer ?
#
loop_
_entity_poly.entity_id
_entity_poly.type
_entity_poly.pdbx_seq_one_letter_code
_entity_poly.pdbx_strand_id
1 'polypeptide(L)'
;MPSQKTISNPLKDKGLAISVFSLFIFSTFSIAGIEFFTIILMSFALWHYFSTDSLDKPPLWLVAPFFIWLAVALLSALVNPNILRTLSNMKGEYRLLLPLALLPAFSKVRIRTLLKVYVVFVCIISIYSIIQFKFGVDWLRPDGKKLITHYMNLFHGKGNFSHHLTYAGFML
;
A
#
# COMPACT_ATOMS: atom_id res chain seq x y z
N MET A 1 20.72 17.64 -31.44
CA MET A 1 21.15 16.65 -30.42
C MET A 1 20.21 15.46 -30.51
N PRO A 2 20.71 14.23 -30.75
CA PRO A 2 19.83 13.07 -30.82
C PRO A 2 19.23 12.83 -29.43
N SER A 3 17.90 12.81 -29.36
CA SER A 3 17.14 12.37 -28.20
C SER A 3 17.61 10.95 -27.84
N GLN A 4 18.37 10.81 -26.76
CA GLN A 4 18.60 9.53 -26.13
C GLN A 4 17.22 8.99 -25.72
N LYS A 5 16.68 8.08 -26.53
CA LYS A 5 15.58 7.22 -26.12
C LYS A 5 16.07 6.48 -24.89
N THR A 6 15.64 6.93 -23.72
CA THR A 6 15.73 6.17 -22.48
C THR A 6 15.10 4.81 -22.75
N ILE A 7 15.95 3.78 -22.85
CA ILE A 7 15.48 2.40 -22.98
C ILE A 7 14.89 2.06 -21.61
N SER A 8 13.59 2.27 -21.45
CA SER A 8 12.90 1.91 -20.23
C SER A 8 12.98 0.39 -20.06
N ASN A 9 13.46 -0.06 -18.89
CA ASN A 9 13.50 -1.48 -18.60
C ASN A 9 12.04 -1.97 -18.41
N PRO A 10 11.50 -2.80 -19.32
CA PRO A 10 10.09 -3.16 -19.33
C PRO A 10 9.69 -3.96 -18.09
N LEU A 11 10.63 -4.67 -17.46
CA LEU A 11 10.38 -5.43 -16.23
C LEU A 11 10.13 -4.48 -15.05
N LYS A 12 10.93 -3.43 -14.94
CA LYS A 12 10.85 -2.42 -13.87
C LYS A 12 9.54 -1.63 -13.95
N ASP A 13 9.19 -1.16 -15.14
CA ASP A 13 7.97 -0.38 -15.36
C ASP A 13 6.70 -1.25 -15.16
N LYS A 14 6.71 -2.49 -15.64
CA LYS A 14 5.64 -3.45 -15.35
C LYS A 14 5.55 -3.79 -13.86
N GLY A 15 6.69 -3.94 -13.19
CA GLY A 15 6.77 -4.19 -11.75
C GLY A 15 6.11 -3.09 -10.92
N LEU A 16 6.44 -1.82 -11.19
CA LEU A 16 5.79 -0.66 -10.57
C LEU A 16 4.28 -0.65 -10.79
N ALA A 17 3.85 -0.86 -12.05
CA ALA A 17 2.44 -0.86 -12.40
C ALA A 17 1.67 -1.97 -11.66
N ILE A 18 2.14 -3.22 -11.75
CA ILE A 18 1.51 -4.37 -11.08
C ILE A 18 1.43 -4.11 -9.58
N SER A 19 2.52 -3.62 -8.97
CA SER A 19 2.58 -3.38 -7.52
C SER A 19 1.53 -2.37 -7.08
N VAL A 20 1.33 -1.27 -7.82
CA VAL A 20 0.29 -0.27 -7.49
C VAL A 20 -1.11 -0.82 -7.72
N PHE A 21 -1.38 -1.52 -8.82
CA PHE A 21 -2.69 -2.15 -9.02
C PHE A 21 -3.00 -3.14 -7.90
N SER A 22 -2.06 -4.02 -7.56
CA SER A 22 -2.21 -4.97 -6.48
C SER A 22 -2.40 -4.28 -5.13
N LEU A 23 -1.63 -3.22 -4.82
CA LEU A 23 -1.79 -2.44 -3.59
C LEU A 23 -3.24 -1.94 -3.43
N PHE A 24 -3.82 -1.34 -4.48
CA PHE A 24 -5.20 -0.85 -4.47
C PHE A 24 -6.24 -1.97 -4.42
N ILE A 25 -5.98 -3.12 -5.05
CA ILE A 25 -6.87 -4.29 -4.96
C ILE A 25 -6.89 -4.82 -3.53
N PHE A 26 -5.71 -5.12 -2.97
CA PHE A 26 -5.59 -5.70 -1.63
C PHE A 26 -5.96 -4.71 -0.53
N SER A 27 -5.91 -3.40 -0.76
CA SER A 27 -6.39 -2.42 0.22
C SER A 27 -7.88 -2.55 0.57
N THR A 28 -8.64 -3.24 -0.27
CA THR A 28 -10.06 -3.49 -0.02
C THR A 28 -10.33 -4.69 0.89
N PHE A 29 -9.41 -5.67 1.01
CA PHE A 29 -9.69 -6.92 1.73
C PHE A 29 -8.50 -7.65 2.39
N SER A 30 -7.24 -7.20 2.24
CA SER A 30 -6.03 -7.89 2.76
C SER A 30 -4.95 -6.93 3.29
N ILE A 31 -4.77 -6.83 4.62
CA ILE A 31 -3.68 -6.08 5.27
C ILE A 31 -2.34 -6.72 4.90
N ALA A 32 -2.25 -8.05 4.97
CA ALA A 32 -1.04 -8.76 4.56
C ALA A 32 -0.70 -8.50 3.08
N GLY A 33 -1.72 -8.42 2.23
CA GLY A 33 -1.56 -8.03 0.83
C GLY A 33 -1.05 -6.60 0.69
N ILE A 34 -1.63 -5.64 1.40
CA ILE A 34 -1.14 -4.24 1.41
C ILE A 34 0.32 -4.21 1.83
N GLU A 35 0.70 -4.85 2.93
CA GLU A 35 2.09 -4.88 3.43
C GLU A 35 3.05 -5.45 2.38
N PHE A 36 2.70 -6.60 1.82
CA PHE A 36 3.50 -7.28 0.80
C PHE A 36 3.71 -6.39 -0.43
N PHE A 37 2.63 -5.83 -0.98
CA PHE A 37 2.73 -4.97 -2.17
C PHE A 37 3.30 -3.59 -1.88
N THR A 38 3.24 -3.09 -0.64
CA THR A 38 3.95 -1.88 -0.20
C THR A 38 5.46 -2.11 -0.29
N ILE A 39 5.96 -3.21 0.28
CA ILE A 39 7.39 -3.57 0.24
C ILE A 39 7.88 -3.77 -1.19
N ILE A 40 7.10 -4.48 -2.01
CA ILE A 40 7.44 -4.70 -3.43
C ILE A 40 7.46 -3.38 -4.20
N LEU A 41 6.45 -2.53 -4.02
CA LEU A 41 6.38 -1.21 -4.64
C LEU A 41 7.58 -0.36 -4.26
N MET A 42 7.94 -0.31 -2.98
CA MET A 42 9.10 0.42 -2.49
C MET A 42 10.40 -0.11 -3.09
N SER A 43 10.52 -1.43 -3.23
CA SER A 43 11.69 -2.06 -3.84
C SER A 43 11.82 -1.70 -5.33
N PHE A 44 10.73 -1.75 -6.09
CA PHE A 44 10.74 -1.30 -7.50
C PHE A 44 10.93 0.21 -7.64
N ALA A 45 10.45 1.03 -6.70
CA ALA A 45 10.65 2.47 -6.71
C ALA A 45 12.10 2.85 -6.39
N LEU A 46 12.75 2.16 -5.45
CA LEU A 46 14.18 2.32 -5.18
C LEU A 46 15.00 1.88 -6.39
N TRP A 47 14.70 0.72 -6.97
CA TRP A 47 15.31 0.29 -8.23
C TRP A 47 15.04 1.33 -9.34
N HIS A 48 13.88 1.97 -9.33
CA HIS A 48 13.60 3.05 -10.24
C HIS A 48 14.54 4.22 -10.06
N TYR A 49 14.69 4.70 -8.83
CA TYR A 49 15.48 5.86 -8.49
C TYR A 49 16.98 5.68 -8.76
N PHE A 50 17.53 4.50 -8.46
CA PHE A 50 18.96 4.21 -8.63
C PHE A 50 19.38 3.84 -10.05
N SER A 51 18.46 3.37 -10.90
CA SER A 51 18.79 2.93 -12.27
C SER A 51 18.34 3.86 -13.39
N THR A 52 17.73 5.01 -13.09
CA THR A 52 17.33 5.97 -14.14
C THR A 52 18.22 7.22 -14.10
N ASP A 53 18.71 7.64 -15.27
CA ASP A 53 19.39 8.93 -15.44
C ASP A 53 18.42 10.10 -15.22
N SER A 54 18.96 11.23 -14.79
CA SER A 54 18.34 12.36 -14.06
C SER A 54 16.98 12.91 -14.52
N LEU A 55 16.50 12.63 -15.73
CA LEU A 55 15.33 13.28 -16.35
C LEU A 55 13.97 12.75 -15.87
N ASP A 56 13.89 11.52 -15.34
CA ASP A 56 12.64 10.92 -14.83
C ASP A 56 12.48 11.02 -13.30
N LYS A 57 13.41 11.71 -12.61
CA LYS A 57 13.37 11.81 -11.16
C LYS A 57 12.33 12.85 -10.71
N PRO A 58 11.51 12.54 -9.68
CA PRO A 58 10.59 13.51 -9.13
C PRO A 58 11.34 14.74 -8.61
N PRO A 59 10.73 15.94 -8.66
CA PRO A 59 11.42 17.17 -8.31
C PRO A 59 11.87 17.14 -6.84
N LEU A 60 13.06 17.67 -6.58
CA LEU A 60 13.72 17.53 -5.27
C LEU A 60 12.84 18.05 -4.12
N TRP A 61 12.10 19.13 -4.30
CA TRP A 61 11.23 19.69 -3.25
C TRP A 61 10.11 18.73 -2.81
N LEU A 62 9.64 17.87 -3.71
CA LEU A 62 8.59 16.89 -3.41
C LEU A 62 9.13 15.69 -2.63
N VAL A 63 10.43 15.43 -2.81
CA VAL A 63 11.14 14.27 -2.29
C VAL A 63 11.94 14.60 -1.02
N ALA A 64 12.39 15.85 -0.90
CA ALA A 64 13.23 16.35 0.18
C ALA A 64 12.63 16.13 1.57
N PRO A 65 11.32 16.34 1.83
CA PRO A 65 10.76 16.10 3.16
C PRO A 65 10.99 14.67 3.68
N PHE A 66 10.92 13.68 2.79
CA PHE A 66 11.13 12.26 3.13
C PHE A 66 12.58 11.97 3.47
N PHE A 67 13.53 12.53 2.71
CA PHE A 67 14.95 12.39 2.99
C PHE A 67 15.39 13.18 4.22
N ILE A 68 14.84 14.37 4.44
CA ILE A 68 15.08 15.18 5.64
C ILE A 68 14.58 14.41 6.86
N TRP A 69 13.35 13.87 6.81
CA TRP A 69 12.82 13.05 7.89
C TRP A 69 13.72 11.85 8.19
N LEU A 70 14.16 11.12 7.15
CA LEU A 70 15.06 9.98 7.32
C LEU A 70 16.41 10.40 7.93
N ALA A 71 16.97 11.51 7.48
CA ALA A 71 18.23 12.04 8.01
C ALA A 71 18.09 12.45 9.48
N VAL A 72 17.02 13.16 9.84
CA VAL A 72 16.73 13.56 11.23
C VAL A 72 16.49 12.33 12.11
N ALA A 73 15.77 11.33 11.61
CA ALA A 73 15.57 10.06 12.30
C ALA A 73 16.90 9.36 12.58
N LEU A 74 17.76 9.22 11.57
CA LEU A 74 19.09 8.60 11.73
C LEU A 74 19.99 9.40 12.68
N LEU A 75 20.00 10.73 12.58
CA LEU A 75 20.73 11.60 13.51
C LEU A 75 20.21 11.45 14.95
N SER A 76 18.89 11.41 15.13
CA SER A 76 18.27 11.16 16.44
C SER A 76 18.67 9.80 17.00
N ALA A 77 18.73 8.76 16.17
CA ALA A 77 19.17 7.43 16.58
C ALA A 77 20.65 7.41 16.99
N LEU A 78 21.52 8.11 16.27
CA LEU A 78 22.97 8.18 16.57
C LEU A 78 23.28 8.94 17.87
N VAL A 79 22.50 9.97 18.19
CA VAL A 79 22.67 10.75 19.43
C VAL A 79 22.08 10.02 20.63
N ASN A 80 21.18 9.05 20.42
CA ASN A 80 20.52 8.33 21.51
C ASN A 80 21.47 7.28 22.14
N PRO A 81 21.58 7.21 23.47
CA PRO A 81 22.37 6.18 24.16
C PRO A 81 21.97 4.74 23.81
N ASN A 82 20.71 4.53 23.40
CA ASN A 82 20.17 3.22 23.02
C ASN A 82 19.85 3.17 21.51
N ILE A 83 20.90 3.24 20.68
CA ILE A 83 20.82 3.28 19.21
C ILE A 83 19.89 2.19 18.64
N LEU A 84 20.11 0.93 19.04
CA LEU A 84 19.36 -0.22 18.52
C LEU A 84 17.86 -0.15 18.84
N ARG A 85 17.51 0.35 20.02
CA ARG A 85 16.10 0.52 20.41
C ARG A 85 15.44 1.61 19.56
N THR A 86 16.15 2.71 19.32
CA THR A 86 15.66 3.82 18.50
C THR A 86 15.46 3.39 17.04
N LEU A 87 16.41 2.65 16.46
CA LEU A 87 16.27 2.07 15.12
C LEU A 87 15.13 1.05 15.04
N SER A 88 14.96 0.20 16.07
CA SER A 88 13.85 -0.74 16.15
C SER A 88 12.50 -0.03 16.15
N ASN A 89 12.39 1.12 16.82
CA ASN A 89 11.15 1.92 16.82
C ASN A 89 10.85 2.51 15.43
N MET A 90 11.88 2.85 14.64
CA MET A 90 11.71 3.39 13.28
C MET A 90 11.24 2.36 12.26
N LYS A 91 11.38 1.06 12.55
CA LYS A 91 10.95 -0.03 11.65
C LYS A 91 9.48 0.09 11.25
N GLY A 92 8.60 0.54 12.15
CA GLY A 92 7.17 0.70 11.89
C GLY A 92 6.83 1.87 10.96
N GLU A 93 7.73 2.86 10.87
CA GLU A 93 7.48 4.13 10.18
C GLU A 93 7.85 4.10 8.69
N TYR A 94 8.26 2.94 8.18
CA TYR A 94 8.73 2.80 6.80
C TYR A 94 7.68 3.23 5.76
N ARG A 95 6.39 3.17 6.11
CA ARG A 95 5.26 3.62 5.28
C ARG A 95 5.26 5.13 5.04
N LEU A 96 5.97 5.93 5.84
CA LEU A 96 6.17 7.35 5.56
C LEU A 96 6.90 7.59 4.23
N LEU A 97 7.67 6.61 3.76
CA LEU A 97 8.33 6.65 2.45
C LEU A 97 7.43 6.16 1.30
N LEU A 98 6.19 5.72 1.58
CA LEU A 98 5.26 5.23 0.55
C LEU A 98 4.93 6.29 -0.51
N PRO A 99 4.67 7.57 -0.19
CA PRO A 99 4.41 8.57 -1.20
C PRO A 99 5.57 8.70 -2.20
N LEU A 100 6.82 8.59 -1.74
CA LEU A 100 8.01 8.56 -2.60
C LEU A 100 7.94 7.42 -3.62
N ALA A 101 7.48 6.24 -3.18
CA ALA A 101 7.36 5.06 -4.04
C ALA A 101 6.17 5.13 -5.01
N LEU A 102 5.10 5.83 -4.63
CA LEU A 102 3.92 6.02 -5.47
C LEU A 102 4.18 6.97 -6.65
N LEU A 103 5.02 7.99 -6.47
CA LEU A 103 5.35 8.97 -7.53
C LEU A 103 5.82 8.33 -8.86
N PRO A 104 6.90 7.51 -8.88
CA PRO A 104 7.34 6.87 -10.11
C PRO A 104 6.37 5.80 -10.59
N ALA A 105 5.49 5.28 -9.73
CA ALA A 105 4.53 4.27 -10.15
C ALA A 105 3.30 4.88 -10.83
N PHE A 106 2.82 6.03 -10.35
CA PHE A 106 1.74 6.78 -10.98
C PHE A 106 2.11 7.34 -12.36
N SER A 107 3.39 7.60 -12.63
CA SER A 107 3.83 7.94 -13.99
C SER A 107 3.76 6.76 -14.96
N LYS A 108 3.69 5.51 -14.46
CA LYS A 108 3.64 4.28 -15.28
C LYS A 108 2.24 3.70 -15.43
N VAL A 109 1.24 4.23 -14.73
CA VAL A 109 -0.13 3.72 -14.80
C VAL A 109 -1.11 4.81 -15.23
N ARG A 110 -2.15 4.40 -15.96
CA ARG A 110 -3.29 5.29 -16.23
C ARG A 110 -4.14 5.40 -14.97
N ILE A 111 -4.08 6.54 -14.28
CA ILE A 111 -4.81 6.80 -13.03
C ILE A 111 -6.31 6.45 -13.15
N ARG A 112 -6.95 6.84 -14.26
CA ARG A 112 -8.37 6.49 -14.49
C ARG A 112 -8.64 4.98 -14.49
N THR A 113 -7.73 4.18 -15.03
CA THR A 113 -7.87 2.71 -15.02
C THR A 113 -7.64 2.17 -13.62
N LEU A 114 -6.63 2.67 -12.91
CA LEU A 114 -6.37 2.30 -11.51
C LEU A 114 -7.59 2.56 -10.62
N LEU A 115 -8.17 3.75 -10.73
CA LEU A 115 -9.38 4.11 -9.97
C LEU A 115 -10.58 3.25 -10.34
N LYS A 116 -10.77 2.92 -11.64
CA LYS A 116 -11.83 1.99 -12.05
C LYS A 116 -11.66 0.61 -11.43
N VAL A 117 -10.45 0.05 -11.47
CA VAL A 117 -10.15 -1.25 -10.83
C VAL A 117 -10.43 -1.17 -9.34
N TYR A 118 -9.94 -0.12 -8.68
CA TYR A 118 -10.19 0.10 -7.26
C TYR A 118 -11.69 0.11 -6.92
N VAL A 119 -12.48 0.91 -7.64
CA VAL A 119 -13.93 1.00 -7.44
C VAL A 119 -14.62 -0.35 -7.66
N VAL A 120 -14.21 -1.13 -8.68
CA VAL A 120 -14.76 -2.47 -8.91
C VAL A 120 -14.54 -3.37 -7.69
N PHE A 121 -13.34 -3.39 -7.12
CA PHE A 121 -13.05 -4.20 -5.93
C PHE A 121 -13.78 -3.69 -4.68
N VAL A 122 -13.88 -2.37 -4.50
CA VAL A 122 -14.70 -1.78 -3.42
C VAL A 122 -16.16 -2.22 -3.55
N CYS A 123 -16.73 -2.20 -4.75
CA CYS A 123 -18.09 -2.67 -4.99
C CYS A 123 -18.24 -4.16 -4.67
N ILE A 124 -17.30 -5.01 -5.09
CA ILE A 124 -17.31 -6.45 -4.78
C ILE A 124 -17.34 -6.69 -3.26
N ILE A 125 -16.45 -6.03 -2.51
CA ILE A 125 -16.38 -6.18 -1.05
C ILE A 125 -17.61 -5.59 -0.35
N SER A 126 -18.16 -4.51 -0.89
CA SER A 126 -19.41 -3.91 -0.37
C SER A 126 -20.60 -4.84 -0.55
N ILE A 127 -20.74 -5.46 -1.72
CA ILE A 127 -21.79 -6.48 -1.99
C ILE A 127 -21.62 -7.67 -1.03
N TYR A 128 -20.40 -8.18 -0.88
CA TYR A 128 -20.12 -9.24 0.08
C TYR A 128 -20.53 -8.86 1.51
N SER A 129 -20.25 -7.62 1.93
CA SER A 129 -20.63 -7.12 3.26
C SER A 129 -22.15 -7.07 3.45
N ILE A 130 -22.92 -6.71 2.42
CA ILE A 130 -24.39 -6.73 2.45
C ILE A 130 -24.90 -8.18 2.57
N ILE A 131 -24.32 -9.12 1.82
CA ILE A 131 -24.68 -10.54 1.88
C ILE A 131 -24.40 -11.09 3.28
N GLN A 132 -23.22 -10.80 3.83
CA GLN A 132 -22.84 -11.19 5.18
C GLN A 132 -23.81 -10.65 6.24
N PHE A 133 -24.20 -9.37 6.13
CA PHE A 133 -25.14 -8.74 7.05
C PHE A 133 -26.52 -9.42 7.04
N LYS A 134 -27.00 -9.84 5.86
CA LYS A 134 -28.31 -10.48 5.72
C LYS A 134 -28.32 -11.98 6.05
N PHE A 135 -27.30 -12.71 5.64
CA PHE A 135 -27.30 -14.18 5.65
C PHE A 135 -26.33 -14.78 6.66
N GLY A 136 -25.52 -13.96 7.32
CA GLY A 136 -24.57 -14.45 8.32
C GLY A 136 -23.47 -15.31 7.72
N VAL A 137 -23.06 -15.06 6.48
CA VAL A 137 -22.01 -15.83 5.81
C VAL A 137 -20.61 -15.28 6.11
N ASP A 138 -19.65 -16.17 6.31
CA ASP A 138 -18.23 -15.84 6.38
C ASP A 138 -17.45 -16.82 5.50
N TRP A 139 -17.33 -16.49 4.21
CA TRP A 139 -16.73 -17.37 3.20
C TRP A 139 -15.20 -17.27 3.13
N LEU A 140 -14.66 -16.15 3.59
CA LEU A 140 -13.24 -15.85 3.44
C LEU A 140 -12.41 -16.40 4.60
N ARG A 141 -13.05 -16.84 5.69
CA ARG A 141 -12.39 -17.52 6.81
C ARG A 141 -12.56 -19.03 6.71
N PRO A 142 -11.51 -19.80 7.10
CA PRO A 142 -11.62 -21.24 7.19
C PRO A 142 -12.64 -21.66 8.26
N ASP A 143 -13.19 -22.85 8.10
CA ASP A 143 -14.08 -23.46 9.07
C ASP A 143 -13.42 -23.52 10.46
N GLY A 144 -14.19 -23.24 11.52
CA GLY A 144 -13.67 -23.10 12.89
C GLY A 144 -13.11 -21.71 13.24
N LYS A 145 -12.95 -20.80 12.27
CA LYS A 145 -12.55 -19.39 12.52
C LYS A 145 -13.57 -18.37 12.01
N LYS A 146 -14.75 -18.82 11.60
CA LYS A 146 -15.83 -17.95 11.11
C LYS A 146 -16.31 -17.02 12.22
N LEU A 147 -16.44 -15.73 11.93
CA LEU A 147 -16.99 -14.75 12.86
C LEU A 147 -18.40 -14.37 12.43
N ILE A 148 -19.36 -15.22 12.76
CA ILE A 148 -20.78 -14.96 12.51
C ILE A 148 -21.37 -14.51 13.84
N THR A 149 -21.83 -13.27 13.91
CA THR A 149 -22.41 -12.69 15.13
C THR A 149 -23.80 -12.16 14.83
N HIS A 150 -24.80 -12.63 15.56
CA HIS A 150 -26.17 -12.13 15.44
C HIS A 150 -26.28 -10.66 15.88
N TYR A 151 -27.15 -9.92 15.21
CA TYR A 151 -27.56 -8.56 15.55
C TYR A 151 -29.07 -8.42 15.29
N MET A 152 -29.87 -8.51 16.34
CA MET A 152 -31.33 -8.59 16.22
C MET A 152 -31.74 -9.73 15.27
N ASN A 153 -32.53 -9.43 14.23
CA ASN A 153 -32.98 -10.38 13.21
C ASN A 153 -31.98 -10.53 12.04
N LEU A 154 -30.79 -9.94 12.17
CA LEU A 154 -29.75 -9.87 11.13
C LEU A 154 -28.40 -10.31 11.72
N PHE A 155 -27.32 -10.13 10.97
CA PHE A 155 -25.96 -10.47 11.38
C PHE A 155 -25.05 -9.26 11.29
N HIS A 156 -24.00 -9.21 12.10
CA HIS A 156 -22.95 -8.21 11.93
C HIS A 156 -22.13 -8.51 10.66
N GLY A 157 -21.97 -7.50 9.81
CA GLY A 157 -20.89 -7.48 8.82
C GLY A 157 -19.55 -7.52 9.54
N LYS A 158 -18.80 -8.61 9.41
CA LYS A 158 -17.43 -8.74 9.88
C LYS A 158 -16.52 -8.67 8.67
N GLY A 159 -15.69 -7.64 8.58
CA GLY A 159 -14.65 -7.55 7.56
C GLY A 159 -13.73 -8.77 7.56
N ASN A 160 -12.85 -8.86 6.57
CA ASN A 160 -11.92 -9.98 6.44
C ASN A 160 -10.91 -10.07 7.60
N PHE A 161 -10.68 -8.95 8.30
CA PHE A 161 -9.93 -8.89 9.55
C PHE A 161 -10.83 -9.11 10.75
N SER A 162 -10.25 -9.70 11.80
CA SER A 162 -10.85 -9.79 13.12
C SER A 162 -11.13 -8.42 13.76
N HIS A 163 -10.59 -7.33 13.19
CA HIS A 163 -10.84 -5.95 13.58
C HIS A 163 -11.82 -5.28 12.59
N HIS A 164 -12.69 -4.43 13.13
CA HIS A 164 -13.83 -3.79 12.45
C HIS A 164 -13.50 -3.33 11.02
N LEU A 165 -14.29 -3.83 10.06
CA LEU A 165 -14.43 -3.39 8.67
C LEU A 165 -13.32 -2.44 8.14
N THR A 166 -12.34 -2.92 7.40
CA THR A 166 -11.60 -2.08 6.42
C THR A 166 -12.61 -1.70 5.33
N TYR A 167 -13.14 -0.48 5.20
CA TYR A 167 -12.56 0.88 5.09
C TYR A 167 -12.70 1.78 6.34
N ALA A 168 -13.48 1.37 7.34
CA ALA A 168 -13.76 2.13 8.57
C ALA A 168 -12.66 1.97 9.66
N GLY A 169 -12.00 0.81 9.73
CA GLY A 169 -10.89 0.57 10.68
C GLY A 169 -9.54 1.19 10.29
N PHE A 170 -9.46 1.93 9.18
CA PHE A 170 -8.27 2.68 8.75
C PHE A 170 -8.43 4.20 8.96
N MET A 171 -9.63 4.67 9.29
CA MET A 171 -10.01 6.09 9.49
C MET A 171 -10.44 6.39 10.93
N LEU A 172 -10.15 5.49 11.88
CA LEU A 172 -10.30 5.69 13.32
C LEU A 172 -9.00 5.33 14.02
#